data_AF-A0A803VTY5-F1
#
_entry.id   AF-A0A803VTY5-F1
#
_cell.length_a   1.000
_cell.length_b   1.000
_cell.length_c   1.000
_cell.angle_alpha   90.00
_cell.angle_beta   90.00
_cell.angle_gamma   90.00
#
_symmetry.space_group_name_H-M   'P 1'
#
loop_
_entity.id
_entity.type
_entity.pdbx_description
1 polymer ?
#
loop_
_entity_poly.entity_id
_entity_poly.type
_entity_poly.pdbx_seq_one_letter_code
_entity_poly.pdbx_strand_id
1 'polypeptide(L)'
;MSKDFQAWLSKKKEELNQARPVSAKLDALQSLIEEQKDFKKTMTDQISSYERIVAEGESILQKTQGDDKAELQSQIAALKNNWDEMNKQVKEREDKLADCLEKALKYKQHVENLQPWIEKCQSNLCELKVGINPVEIEDSIVQVRACVHIPGHIHFAHLSVLGFFSPAFSIFKFKMLPFAIFCSDTLASFTSLNSTLT
;
A
#
# COMPACT_ATOMS: atom_id res chain seq x y z
N MET A 1 20.29 1.05 34.08
CA MET A 1 20.30 2.02 32.96
C MET A 1 20.79 1.40 31.65
N SER A 2 22.06 0.98 31.50
CA SER A 2 22.52 0.34 30.25
C SER A 2 21.77 -0.97 29.91
N LYS A 3 21.57 -1.87 30.89
CA LYS A 3 20.85 -3.15 30.68
C LYS A 3 19.37 -2.97 30.29
N ASP A 4 18.71 -1.95 30.86
CA ASP A 4 17.29 -1.69 30.60
C ASP A 4 17.07 -1.21 29.16
N PHE A 5 17.97 -0.36 28.67
CA PHE A 5 17.94 0.10 27.29
C PHE A 5 18.22 -1.02 26.29
N GLN A 6 19.19 -1.91 26.59
CA GLN A 6 19.48 -3.07 25.74
C GLN A 6 18.30 -4.05 25.66
N ALA A 7 17.63 -4.28 26.79
CA ALA A 7 16.42 -5.11 26.82
C ALA A 7 15.28 -4.46 26.03
N TRP A 8 15.10 -3.15 26.16
CA TRP A 8 14.13 -2.40 25.36
C TRP A 8 14.45 -2.48 23.86
N LEU A 9 15.71 -2.28 23.46
CA LEU A 9 16.15 -2.31 22.08
C LEU A 9 15.92 -3.70 21.46
N SER A 10 16.25 -4.76 22.20
CA SER A 10 16.02 -6.14 21.78
C SER A 10 14.52 -6.44 21.59
N LYS A 11 13.68 -5.97 22.52
CA LYS A 11 12.22 -6.10 22.41
C LYS A 11 11.68 -5.37 21.18
N LYS A 12 12.11 -4.14 20.93
CA LYS A 12 11.70 -3.36 19.75
C LYS A 12 12.13 -4.00 18.44
N LYS A 13 13.32 -4.60 18.41
CA LYS A 13 13.78 -5.37 17.25
C LYS A 13 12.85 -6.55 16.95
N GLU A 14 12.41 -7.27 17.99
CA GLU A 14 11.47 -8.38 17.81
C GLU A 14 10.09 -7.89 17.35
N GLU A 15 9.56 -6.81 17.96
CA GLU A 15 8.31 -6.18 17.50
C GLU A 15 8.38 -5.77 16.03
N LEU A 16 9.52 -5.24 15.58
CA LEU A 16 9.73 -4.85 14.18
C LEU A 16 9.81 -6.06 13.24
N ASN A 17 10.49 -7.14 13.66
CA ASN A 17 10.57 -8.39 12.88
C ASN A 17 9.20 -9.07 12.73
N GLN A 18 8.33 -8.93 13.73
CA GLN A 18 6.97 -9.46 13.73
C GLN A 18 5.94 -8.50 13.12
N ALA A 19 6.38 -7.33 12.64
CA ALA A 19 5.49 -6.33 12.08
C ALA A 19 4.71 -6.90 10.88
N ARG A 20 3.41 -6.61 10.84
CA ARG A 20 2.51 -7.11 9.80
C ARG A 20 3.00 -6.70 8.39
N PRO A 21 2.86 -7.55 7.37
CA PRO A 21 3.26 -7.21 6.01
C PRO A 21 2.44 -6.03 5.46
N VAL A 22 3.02 -5.27 4.52
CA VAL A 22 2.34 -4.16 3.86
C VAL A 22 1.13 -4.69 3.07
N SER A 23 -0.01 -4.04 3.21
CA SER A 23 -1.27 -4.38 2.53
C SER A 23 -1.59 -3.38 1.42
N ALA A 24 -2.17 -3.87 0.32
CA ALA A 24 -2.68 -3.01 -0.76
C ALA A 24 -4.11 -2.50 -0.51
N LYS A 25 -4.80 -2.97 0.54
CA LYS A 25 -6.15 -2.49 0.91
C LYS A 25 -6.03 -1.18 1.67
N LEU A 26 -6.73 -0.13 1.21
CA LEU A 26 -6.57 1.24 1.73
C LEU A 26 -6.81 1.34 3.25
N ASP A 27 -7.89 0.76 3.77
CA ASP A 27 -8.21 0.83 5.22
C ASP A 27 -7.16 0.12 6.08
N ALA A 28 -6.71 -1.05 5.63
CA ALA A 28 -5.65 -1.80 6.29
C ALA A 28 -4.31 -1.06 6.22
N LEU A 29 -4.00 -0.44 5.07
CA LEU A 29 -2.79 0.35 4.85
C LEU A 29 -2.75 1.59 5.74
N GLN A 30 -3.88 2.28 5.90
CA GLN A 30 -3.99 3.43 6.83
C GLN A 30 -3.73 2.99 8.28
N SER A 31 -4.30 1.87 8.72
CA SER A 31 -4.01 1.31 10.04
C SER A 31 -2.52 0.98 10.22
N LEU A 32 -1.88 0.38 9.21
CA LEU A 32 -0.44 0.08 9.26
C LEU A 32 0.43 1.35 9.32
N ILE A 33 0.00 2.44 8.69
CA ILE A 33 0.70 3.73 8.74
C ILE A 33 0.64 4.33 10.15
N GLU A 34 -0.51 4.29 10.81
CA GLU A 34 -0.62 4.79 12.19
C GLU A 34 0.20 3.94 13.16
N GLU A 35 0.17 2.61 13.03
CA GLU A 35 1.04 1.73 13.82
C GLU A 35 2.53 2.03 13.62
N GLN A 36 2.94 2.30 12.37
CA GLN A 36 4.32 2.66 12.07
C GLN A 36 4.71 4.01 12.68
N LYS A 37 3.81 4.99 12.67
CA LYS A 37 4.04 6.30 13.32
C LYS A 37 4.21 6.15 14.83
N ASP A 38 3.36 5.36 15.46
CA ASP A 38 3.46 5.07 16.89
C ASP A 38 4.78 4.37 17.22
N PHE A 39 5.17 3.37 16.42
CA PHE A 39 6.47 2.70 16.58
C PHE A 39 7.63 3.69 16.48
N LYS A 40 7.66 4.54 15.44
CA LYS A 40 8.69 5.56 15.26
C LYS A 40 8.72 6.58 16.38
N LYS A 41 7.57 6.95 16.93
CA LYS A 41 7.51 7.82 18.11
C LYS A 41 8.23 7.17 19.29
N THR A 42 8.00 5.87 19.54
CA THR A 42 8.72 5.17 20.61
C THR A 42 10.23 5.13 20.40
N MET A 43 10.70 5.06 19.14
CA MET A 43 12.13 5.19 18.81
C MET A 43 12.64 6.61 19.10
N THR A 44 11.88 7.62 18.69
CA THR A 44 12.24 9.04 18.88
C THR A 44 12.36 9.40 20.36
N ASP A 45 11.44 8.89 21.19
CA ASP A 45 11.44 9.12 22.63
C ASP A 45 12.69 8.52 23.33
N GLN A 46 13.35 7.55 22.70
CA GLN A 46 14.55 6.90 23.23
C GLN A 46 15.87 7.52 22.76
N ILE A 47 15.86 8.49 21.84
CA ILE A 47 17.08 9.13 21.30
C ILE A 47 17.96 9.68 22.43
N SER A 48 17.37 10.43 23.37
CA SER A 48 18.12 11.04 24.47
C SER A 48 18.75 10.01 25.41
N SER A 49 18.08 8.88 25.63
CA SER A 49 18.59 7.76 26.43
C SER A 49 19.77 7.09 25.74
N TYR A 50 19.65 6.85 24.43
CA TYR A 50 20.72 6.32 23.60
C TYR A 50 21.96 7.22 23.62
N GLU A 51 21.79 8.52 23.34
CA GLU A 51 22.89 9.50 23.31
C GLU A 51 23.62 9.56 24.65
N ARG A 52 22.88 9.57 25.76
CA ARG A 52 23.45 9.57 27.10
C ARG A 52 24.24 8.29 27.39
N ILE A 53 23.71 7.12 27.04
CA ILE A 53 24.40 5.83 27.27
C ILE A 53 25.69 5.76 26.44
N VAL A 54 25.65 6.22 25.19
CA VAL A 54 26.83 6.28 24.32
C VAL A 54 27.88 7.23 24.90
N ALA A 55 27.49 8.45 25.30
CA ALA A 55 28.41 9.43 25.87
C ALA A 55 29.03 8.96 27.20
N GLU A 56 28.23 8.33 28.07
CA GLU A 56 28.71 7.73 29.31
C GLU A 56 29.71 6.59 29.02
N GLY A 57 29.38 5.71 28.08
CA GLY A 57 30.26 4.63 27.65
C GLY A 57 31.60 5.14 27.09
N GLU A 58 31.56 6.16 26.24
CA GLU A 58 32.77 6.78 25.68
C GLU A 58 33.62 7.45 26.75
N SER A 59 33.00 8.13 27.73
CA SER A 59 33.71 8.74 28.86
C SER A 59 34.41 7.70 29.74
N ILE A 60 33.77 6.55 29.97
CA ILE A 60 34.38 5.41 30.68
C ILE A 60 35.53 4.83 29.84
N LEU A 61 35.33 4.65 28.54
CA LEU A 61 36.33 4.10 27.62
C LEU A 61 37.64 4.89 27.62
N GLN A 62 37.60 6.21 27.79
CA GLN A 62 38.80 7.05 27.92
C GLN A 62 39.65 6.74 29.16
N LYS A 63 39.03 6.19 30.21
CA LYS A 63 39.69 5.88 31.49
C LYS A 63 40.07 4.40 31.63
N THR A 64 39.58 3.53 30.74
CA THR A 64 39.83 2.09 30.75
C THR A 64 41.09 1.72 29.95
N GLN A 65 41.83 0.71 30.40
CA GLN A 65 43.04 0.18 29.75
C GLN A 65 42.98 -1.35 29.63
N GLY A 66 43.85 -1.92 28.80
CA GLY A 66 43.95 -3.39 28.63
C GLY A 66 42.72 -4.01 27.96
N ASP A 67 42.44 -5.27 28.27
CA ASP A 67 41.38 -6.07 27.63
C ASP A 67 39.97 -5.50 27.89
N ASP A 68 39.75 -4.92 29.07
CA ASP A 68 38.48 -4.24 29.42
C ASP A 68 38.16 -3.07 28.48
N LYS A 69 39.19 -2.42 27.92
CA LYS A 69 39.01 -1.34 26.94
C LYS A 69 38.47 -1.87 25.62
N ALA A 70 39.04 -2.98 25.14
CA ALA A 70 38.62 -3.59 23.89
C ALA A 70 37.17 -4.10 23.98
N GLU A 71 36.84 -4.73 25.11
CA GLU A 71 35.49 -5.22 25.38
C GLU A 71 34.46 -4.08 25.44
N LEU A 72 34.74 -3.01 26.19
CA LEU A 72 33.85 -1.85 26.27
C LEU A 72 33.67 -1.16 24.91
N GLN A 73 34.75 -1.02 24.13
CA GLN A 73 34.68 -0.46 22.79
C GLN A 73 33.79 -1.31 21.86
N SER A 74 33.90 -2.64 21.94
CA SER A 74 33.06 -3.58 21.19
C SER A 74 31.58 -3.42 21.57
N GLN A 75 31.27 -3.32 22.86
CA GLN A 75 29.89 -3.14 23.34
C GLN A 75 29.27 -1.82 22.88
N ILE A 76 30.01 -0.71 22.92
CA ILE A 76 29.54 0.60 22.42
C ILE A 76 29.31 0.54 20.90
N ALA A 77 30.24 -0.05 20.15
CA ALA A 77 30.10 -0.20 18.70
C ALA A 77 28.89 -1.07 18.33
N ALA A 78 28.68 -2.18 19.04
CA ALA A 78 27.52 -3.04 18.84
C ALA A 78 26.19 -2.30 19.14
N LEU A 79 26.15 -1.49 20.20
CA LEU A 79 24.99 -0.67 20.53
C LEU A 79 24.67 0.34 19.42
N LYS A 80 25.67 1.07 18.93
CA LYS A 80 25.52 2.05 17.84
C LYS A 80 24.99 1.37 16.58
N ASN A 81 25.63 0.27 16.16
CA ASN A 81 25.22 -0.49 14.99
C ASN A 81 23.78 -1.01 15.10
N ASN A 82 23.38 -1.54 16.26
CA ASN A 82 22.02 -2.03 16.48
C ASN A 82 20.98 -0.90 16.43
N TRP A 83 21.31 0.26 17.00
CA TRP A 83 20.45 1.45 16.96
C TRP A 83 20.27 1.97 15.53
N ASP A 84 21.37 2.11 14.79
CA ASP A 84 21.37 2.63 13.42
C ASP A 84 20.62 1.69 12.46
N GLU A 85 20.86 0.38 12.56
CA GLU A 85 20.17 -0.62 11.75
C GLU A 85 18.65 -0.62 12.02
N MET A 86 18.25 -0.47 13.28
CA MET A 86 16.83 -0.39 13.62
C MET A 86 16.18 0.87 13.04
N ASN A 87 16.82 2.03 13.17
CA ASN A 87 16.32 3.28 12.58
C ASN A 87 16.21 3.17 11.05
N LYS A 88 17.19 2.54 10.40
CA LYS A 88 17.15 2.27 8.97
C LYS A 88 15.95 1.40 8.59
N GLN A 89 15.71 0.29 9.28
CA GLN A 89 14.58 -0.60 8.99
C GLN A 89 13.21 0.09 9.23
N VAL A 90 13.10 0.90 10.28
CA VAL A 90 11.91 1.72 10.56
C VAL A 90 11.64 2.68 9.41
N LYS A 91 12.68 3.37 8.92
CA LYS A 91 12.56 4.30 7.79
C LYS A 91 12.22 3.59 6.48
N GLU A 92 12.89 2.49 6.17
CA GLU A 92 12.59 1.69 4.97
C GLU A 92 11.13 1.21 4.96
N ARG A 93 10.59 0.85 6.13
CA ARG A 93 9.19 0.46 6.27
C ARG A 93 8.24 1.63 6.08
N GLU A 94 8.54 2.81 6.63
CA GLU A 94 7.77 4.03 6.37
C GLU A 94 7.74 4.37 4.87
N ASP A 95 8.88 4.34 4.20
CA ASP A 95 8.99 4.66 2.78
C ASP A 95 8.14 3.70 1.93
N LYS A 96 8.17 2.39 2.26
CA LYS A 96 7.33 1.37 1.59
C LYS A 96 5.84 1.60 1.82
N LEU A 97 5.43 1.98 3.03
CA LEU A 97 4.03 2.28 3.34
C LEU A 97 3.54 3.53 2.60
N ALA A 98 4.38 4.57 2.51
CA ALA A 98 4.08 5.81 1.79
C ALA A 98 3.93 5.56 0.27
N ASP A 99 4.88 4.83 -0.34
CA ASP A 99 4.80 4.44 -1.75
C ASP A 99 3.55 3.59 -2.05
N CYS A 100 3.23 2.64 -1.16
CA CYS A 100 2.02 1.84 -1.31
C CYS A 100 0.74 2.69 -1.21
N LEU A 101 0.72 3.70 -0.33
CA LEU A 101 -0.43 4.59 -0.16
C LEU A 101 -0.64 5.44 -1.40
N GLU A 102 0.43 6.03 -1.95
CA GLU A 102 0.37 6.80 -3.18
C GLU A 102 -0.22 5.96 -4.33
N LYS A 103 0.25 4.73 -4.47
CA LYS A 103 -0.25 3.79 -5.48
C LYS A 103 -1.73 3.42 -5.26
N ALA A 104 -2.13 3.16 -4.02
CA ALA A 104 -3.52 2.84 -3.68
C ALA A 104 -4.46 4.02 -3.97
N LEU A 105 -4.04 5.25 -3.66
CA LEU A 105 -4.82 6.46 -3.95
C LEU A 105 -4.93 6.73 -5.45
N LYS A 106 -3.84 6.56 -6.21
CA LYS A 106 -3.87 6.64 -7.68
C LYS A 106 -4.82 5.61 -8.27
N TYR A 107 -4.77 4.36 -7.79
CA TYR A 107 -5.70 3.32 -8.23
C TYR A 107 -7.16 3.70 -7.96
N LYS A 108 -7.45 4.20 -6.74
CA LYS A 108 -8.79 4.68 -6.38
C LYS A 108 -9.26 5.79 -7.34
N GLN A 109 -8.41 6.79 -7.60
CA GLN A 109 -8.72 7.87 -8.53
C GLN A 109 -8.98 7.34 -9.96
N HIS A 110 -8.21 6.36 -10.43
CA HIS A 110 -8.44 5.75 -11.74
C HIS A 110 -9.79 5.03 -11.80
N VAL A 111 -10.18 4.31 -10.74
CA VAL A 111 -11.50 3.66 -10.66
C VAL A 111 -12.62 4.72 -10.67
N GLU A 112 -12.48 5.79 -9.89
CA GLU A 112 -13.45 6.89 -9.84
C GLU A 112 -13.58 7.61 -11.19
N ASN A 113 -12.51 7.74 -11.97
CA ASN A 113 -12.55 8.30 -13.32
C ASN A 113 -13.17 7.35 -14.35
N LEU A 114 -12.98 6.04 -14.17
CA LEU A 114 -13.50 5.00 -15.07
C LEU A 114 -15.00 4.77 -14.88
N GLN A 115 -15.49 4.85 -13.64
CA GLN A 115 -16.85 4.49 -13.29
C GLN A 115 -17.92 5.29 -14.07
N PRO A 116 -17.85 6.64 -14.19
CA PRO A 116 -18.82 7.41 -14.98
C PRO A 116 -18.82 7.04 -16.47
N TRP A 117 -17.65 6.68 -17.01
CA TRP A 117 -17.55 6.22 -18.39
C TRP A 117 -18.22 4.86 -18.58
N ILE A 118 -18.02 3.93 -17.64
CA ILE A 118 -18.71 2.62 -17.65
C ILE A 118 -20.23 2.82 -17.55
N GLU A 119 -20.69 3.64 -16.63
CA GLU A 119 -22.12 3.95 -16.44
C GLU A 119 -22.73 4.57 -17.71
N LYS A 120 -22.01 5.51 -18.34
CA LYS A 120 -22.43 6.10 -19.63
C LYS A 120 -22.51 5.06 -20.74
N CYS A 121 -21.54 4.16 -20.83
CA CYS A 121 -21.56 3.09 -21.82
C CYS A 121 -22.74 2.14 -21.58
N GLN A 122 -23.00 1.78 -20.33
CA GLN A 122 -24.14 0.93 -19.96
C GLN A 122 -25.47 1.59 -20.31
N SER A 123 -25.64 2.89 -20.02
CA SER A 123 -26.85 3.64 -20.39
C SER A 123 -27.07 3.65 -21.90
N ASN A 124 -26.03 4.00 -22.66
CA ASN A 124 -26.10 4.02 -24.13
C ASN A 124 -26.48 2.63 -24.69
N LEU A 125 -25.88 1.56 -24.16
CA LEU A 125 -26.18 0.19 -24.60
C LEU A 125 -27.63 -0.23 -24.27
N CYS A 126 -28.19 0.21 -23.14
CA CYS A 126 -29.58 -0.04 -22.77
C CYS A 126 -30.60 0.74 -23.64
N GLU A 127 -30.19 1.91 -24.16
CA GLU A 127 -31.03 2.76 -25.02
C GLU A 127 -31.02 2.35 -26.50
N LEU A 128 -30.21 1.35 -26.88
CA LEU A 128 -30.12 0.85 -28.25
C LEU A 128 -31.48 0.29 -28.70
N LYS A 129 -32.04 0.91 -29.74
CA LYS A 129 -33.24 0.41 -30.41
C LYS A 129 -32.85 -0.53 -31.53
N VAL A 130 -33.11 -1.83 -31.34
CA VAL A 130 -32.94 -2.83 -32.39
C VAL A 130 -34.20 -2.83 -33.26
N GLY A 131 -34.25 -1.89 -34.20
CA GLY A 131 -35.31 -1.74 -35.18
C GLY A 131 -34.87 -2.14 -36.59
N ILE A 132 -35.83 -2.32 -37.50
CA ILE A 132 -35.56 -2.54 -38.94
C ILE A 132 -35.34 -1.19 -39.65
N ASN A 133 -35.60 -0.07 -38.96
CA ASN A 133 -35.44 1.26 -39.51
C ASN A 133 -33.94 1.61 -39.65
N PRO A 134 -33.43 1.89 -40.87
CA PRO A 134 -32.02 2.16 -41.10
C PRO A 134 -31.48 3.35 -40.28
N VAL A 135 -32.31 4.36 -39.96
CA VAL A 135 -31.91 5.51 -39.14
C VAL A 135 -31.68 5.10 -37.67
N GLU A 136 -32.51 4.21 -37.13
CA GLU A 136 -32.36 3.70 -35.76
C GLU A 136 -31.11 2.80 -35.61
N ILE A 137 -30.76 2.08 -36.67
CA ILE A 137 -29.53 1.27 -36.74
C ILE A 137 -28.28 2.18 -36.80
N GLU A 138 -28.31 3.25 -37.58
CA GLU A 138 -27.20 4.21 -37.66
C GLU A 138 -26.94 4.91 -36.31
N ASP A 139 -27.98 5.38 -35.62
CA ASP A 139 -27.86 5.96 -34.27
C ASP A 139 -27.30 4.93 -33.27
N SER A 140 -27.77 3.68 -33.33
CA SER A 140 -27.26 2.59 -32.50
C SER A 140 -25.78 2.32 -32.74
N ILE A 141 -25.31 2.38 -33.99
CA ILE A 141 -23.89 2.22 -34.34
C ILE A 141 -23.04 3.37 -33.78
N VAL A 142 -23.54 4.61 -33.83
CA VAL A 142 -22.85 5.79 -33.27
C VAL A 142 -22.68 5.64 -31.76
N GLN A 143 -23.73 5.23 -31.05
CA GLN A 143 -23.70 5.00 -29.60
C GLN A 143 -22.70 3.89 -29.22
N VAL A 144 -22.69 2.76 -29.95
CA VAL A 144 -21.72 1.69 -29.73
C VAL A 144 -20.28 2.15 -29.99
N ARG A 145 -20.03 2.90 -31.07
CA ARG A 145 -18.68 3.44 -31.35
C ARG A 145 -18.16 4.36 -30.26
N ALA A 146 -19.04 5.18 -29.67
CA ALA A 146 -18.68 6.05 -28.55
C ALA A 146 -18.25 5.26 -27.30
N CYS A 147 -18.81 4.06 -27.11
CA CYS A 147 -18.45 3.15 -26.00
C CYS A 147 -17.13 2.40 -26.23
N VAL A 148 -16.67 2.27 -27.48
CA VAL A 148 -15.39 1.62 -27.82
C VAL A 148 -14.22 2.62 -27.75
N HIS A 149 -14.51 3.93 -27.79
CA HIS A 149 -13.49 4.97 -27.64
C HIS A 149 -13.29 5.36 -26.18
N ILE A 150 -12.21 4.88 -25.57
CA ILE A 150 -11.80 5.30 -24.22
C ILE A 150 -11.42 6.80 -24.26
N PRO A 151 -12.08 7.67 -23.46
CA PRO A 151 -11.78 9.09 -23.43
C PRO A 151 -10.31 9.38 -23.12
N GLY A 152 -9.74 10.40 -23.77
CA GLY A 152 -8.32 10.76 -23.61
C GLY A 152 -7.88 11.12 -22.18
N HIS A 153 -8.79 11.56 -21.31
CA HIS A 153 -8.50 11.79 -19.88
C HIS A 153 -8.37 10.49 -19.06
N ILE A 154 -8.83 9.37 -19.63
CA ILE A 154 -8.66 8.00 -19.12
C ILE A 154 -7.42 7.34 -19.76
N HIS A 155 -6.79 8.00 -20.74
CA HIS A 155 -5.53 7.52 -21.33
C HIS A 155 -4.46 7.54 -20.25
N PHE A 156 -4.19 6.35 -19.73
CA PHE A 156 -3.24 6.05 -18.68
C PHE A 156 -1.96 6.85 -18.89
N ALA A 157 -1.75 7.83 -18.01
CA ALA A 157 -0.44 8.40 -17.78
C ALA A 157 0.47 7.28 -17.27
N HIS A 158 1.09 6.64 -18.27
CA HIS A 158 2.28 5.83 -18.24
C HIS A 158 2.21 4.49 -17.49
N LEU A 159 2.45 3.45 -18.30
CA LEU A 159 2.76 2.05 -18.01
C LEU A 159 3.87 1.80 -16.96
N SER A 160 4.24 2.78 -16.13
CA SER A 160 5.28 2.67 -15.09
C SER A 160 4.75 2.33 -13.70
N VAL A 161 3.44 2.40 -13.44
CA VAL A 161 2.89 2.08 -12.10
C VAL A 161 2.76 0.57 -11.87
N LEU A 162 2.70 -0.23 -12.94
CA LEU A 162 2.54 -1.68 -12.86
C LEU A 162 3.85 -2.41 -13.16
N GLY A 163 4.94 -2.02 -12.50
CA GLY A 163 6.11 -2.88 -12.29
C GLY A 163 5.81 -4.18 -11.49
N PHE A 164 4.55 -4.59 -11.44
CA PHE A 164 4.10 -5.88 -10.95
C PHE A 164 3.87 -6.80 -12.15
N PHE A 165 4.89 -7.58 -12.47
CA PHE A 165 4.68 -8.96 -12.93
C PHE A 165 3.96 -9.71 -11.79
N SER A 166 2.65 -9.50 -11.67
CA SER A 166 1.78 -10.32 -10.85
C SER A 166 0.72 -10.91 -11.77
N PRO A 167 0.54 -12.24 -11.82
CA PRO A 167 -0.40 -12.90 -12.74
C PRO A 167 -1.85 -12.45 -12.55
N ALA A 168 -2.18 -11.74 -11.46
CA ALA A 168 -3.49 -11.16 -11.21
C ALA A 168 -3.93 -10.08 -12.23
N PHE A 169 -3.00 -9.37 -12.87
CA PHE A 169 -3.38 -8.32 -13.84
C PHE A 169 -3.84 -8.90 -15.19
N SER A 170 -3.36 -10.10 -15.54
CA SER A 170 -3.90 -10.85 -16.69
C SER A 170 -5.34 -11.31 -16.44
N ILE A 171 -5.73 -11.51 -15.18
CA ILE A 171 -7.11 -11.87 -14.82
C ILE A 171 -8.05 -10.69 -15.11
N PHE A 172 -7.66 -9.44 -14.85
CA PHE A 172 -8.53 -8.28 -15.07
C PHE A 172 -8.80 -8.01 -16.56
N LYS A 173 -7.79 -8.22 -17.43
CA LYS A 173 -7.96 -8.11 -18.89
C LYS A 173 -8.79 -9.25 -19.49
N PHE A 174 -8.80 -10.43 -18.86
CA PHE A 174 -9.57 -11.60 -19.31
C PHE A 174 -10.98 -11.69 -18.68
N LYS A 175 -11.23 -11.04 -17.54
CA LYS A 175 -12.55 -11.06 -16.85
C LYS A 175 -13.54 -10.01 -17.36
N MET A 176 -13.08 -8.95 -18.05
CA MET A 176 -13.98 -7.96 -18.65
C MET A 176 -14.60 -8.38 -19.99
N LEU A 177 -14.04 -9.36 -20.68
CA LEU A 177 -14.58 -9.81 -21.98
C LEU A 177 -15.87 -10.66 -21.84
N PRO A 178 -16.06 -11.50 -20.79
CA PRO A 178 -17.34 -12.16 -20.56
C PRO A 178 -18.33 -11.35 -19.70
N PHE A 179 -17.92 -10.25 -19.08
CA PHE A 179 -18.83 -9.40 -18.27
C PHE A 179 -19.88 -8.66 -19.11
N ALA A 180 -19.65 -8.48 -20.41
CA ALA A 180 -20.63 -7.88 -21.33
C ALA A 180 -21.79 -8.83 -21.71
N ILE A 181 -21.68 -10.14 -21.48
CA ILE A 181 -22.72 -11.13 -21.84
C ILE A 181 -23.50 -11.60 -20.60
N PHE A 182 -22.92 -11.50 -19.40
CA PHE A 182 -23.50 -12.08 -18.16
C PHE A 182 -24.28 -11.06 -17.28
N CYS A 183 -24.34 -9.79 -17.71
CA CYS A 183 -24.84 -8.69 -16.88
C CYS A 183 -26.38 -8.60 -16.77
N SER A 184 -27.14 -9.45 -17.47
CA SER A 184 -28.60 -9.55 -17.29
C SER A 184 -28.99 -10.37 -16.06
N ASP A 185 -28.34 -11.51 -15.80
CA ASP A 185 -28.90 -12.51 -14.88
C ASP A 185 -28.29 -12.49 -13.47
N THR A 186 -27.14 -11.82 -13.27
CA THR A 186 -26.44 -11.85 -11.96
C THR A 186 -26.80 -10.68 -11.04
N LEU A 187 -27.37 -9.59 -11.58
CA LEU A 187 -27.83 -8.46 -10.78
C LEU A 187 -29.04 -8.84 -9.89
N ALA A 188 -29.83 -9.84 -10.30
CA ALA A 188 -30.94 -10.36 -9.51
C ALA A 188 -30.49 -11.25 -8.33
N SER A 189 -29.32 -11.89 -8.42
CA SER A 189 -28.79 -12.73 -7.33
C SER A 189 -28.06 -11.94 -6.25
N PHE A 190 -27.46 -10.80 -6.61
CA PHE A 190 -26.71 -9.96 -5.67
C PHE A 190 -27.61 -9.13 -4.74
N THR A 191 -28.82 -8.76 -5.18
CA THR A 191 -29.81 -8.09 -4.32
C THR A 191 -30.45 -9.05 -3.31
N SER A 192 -30.60 -10.34 -3.65
CA SER A 192 -31.18 -11.36 -2.75
C SER A 192 -30.23 -11.81 -1.64
N LEU A 193 -28.91 -11.72 -1.82
CA LEU A 193 -27.93 -12.15 -0.81
C LEU A 193 -27.67 -11.11 0.27
N ASN A 194 -28.00 -9.84 0.02
CA ASN A 194 -27.80 -8.75 0.98
C ASN A 194 -28.95 -8.61 2.00
N SER A 195 -30.05 -9.34 1.82
CA SER A 195 -31.20 -9.35 2.74
C SER A 195 -31.18 -10.48 3.79
N THR A 196 -30.14 -11.32 3.82
CA THR A 196 -30.08 -12.50 4.71
C THR A 196 -28.91 -12.46 5.71
N LEU A 197 -28.19 -11.35 5.79
CA LEU A 197 -27.11 -11.14 6.77
C LEU A 197 -27.31 -9.84 7.57
N THR A 198 -28.44 -9.77 8.28
CA THR A 198 -28.65 -8.96 9.49
C THR A 198 -29.03 -9.89 10.63
#